data_AF-A0A415UBI7-F1
#
_entry.id   AF-A0A415UBI7-F1
#
_cell.length_a   1.000
_cell.length_b   1.000
_cell.length_c   1.000
_cell.angle_alpha   90.00
_cell.angle_beta   90.00
_cell.angle_gamma   90.00
#
_symmetry.space_group_name_H-M   'P 1'
#
loop_
_entity.id
_entity.type
_entity.pdbx_description
1 polymer ?
#
loop_
_entity_poly.entity_id
_entity_poly.type
_entity_poly.pdbx_seq_one_letter_code
_entity_poly.pdbx_strand_id
1 'polypeptide(L)' 'MELAAVLGISLRTYQRIEYGQQKPNVYVVVRLQRLFQKDISEIMEEYTE' A
#
# COMPACT_ATOMS: atom_id res chain seq x y z
N MET A 1 11.56 3.51 6.05
CA MET A 1 11.77 4.68 5.18
C MET A 1 11.80 4.32 3.70
N GLU A 2 12.38 3.17 3.33
CA GLU A 2 12.57 2.76 1.93
C GLU A 2 11.27 2.53 1.16
N LEU A 3 10.27 1.89 1.79
CA LEU A 3 9.02 1.55 1.09
C LEU A 3 8.22 2.77 0.64
N ALA A 4 8.15 3.84 1.45
CA ALA A 4 7.49 5.09 1.04
C ALA A 4 8.15 5.71 -0.20
N ALA A 5 9.50 5.68 -0.26
CA ALA A 5 10.25 6.14 -1.41
C ALA A 5 10.03 5.24 -2.64
N VAL A 6 10.03 3.92 -2.46
CA VAL A 6 9.73 2.94 -3.53
C VAL A 6 8.31 3.09 -4.06
N LEU A 7 7.36 3.46 -3.22
CA LEU A 7 5.98 3.75 -3.61
C LEU A 7 5.79 5.17 -4.16
N GLY A 8 6.81 6.05 -4.04
CA GLY A 8 6.75 7.43 -4.50
C GLY A 8 5.77 8.30 -3.70
N ILE A 9 5.57 8.00 -2.41
CA ILE A 9 4.67 8.73 -1.51
C ILE A 9 5.42 9.26 -0.30
N SER A 10 4.85 10.27 0.37
CA SER A 10 5.42 10.76 1.62
C SER A 10 5.35 9.68 2.71
N LEU A 11 6.29 9.71 3.66
CA LEU A 11 6.26 8.82 4.82
C LEU A 11 4.95 8.92 5.61
N ARG A 12 4.42 10.15 5.75
CA ARG A 12 3.14 10.40 6.41
C ARG A 12 1.97 9.72 5.68
N THR A 13 1.97 9.76 4.35
CA THR A 13 0.94 9.09 3.54
C THR A 13 1.05 7.58 3.70
N TYR A 14 2.26 7.04 3.66
CA TYR A 14 2.50 5.61 3.88
C TYR A 14 1.96 5.16 5.25
N GLN A 15 2.33 5.88 6.34
CA GLN A 15 1.87 5.56 7.69
C GLN A 15 0.34 5.60 7.81
N ARG A 16 -0.33 6.61 7.25
CA ARG A 16 -1.80 6.69 7.29
C ARG A 16 -2.46 5.50 6.58
N ILE A 17 -1.84 5.01 5.50
CA ILE A 17 -2.31 3.81 4.81
C ILE A 17 -2.12 2.57 5.68
N GLU A 18 -0.93 2.40 6.23
CA GLU A 18 -0.57 1.26 7.09
C GLU A 18 -1.43 1.18 8.36
N TYR A 19 -1.78 2.32 8.98
CA TYR A 19 -2.69 2.38 10.13
C TYR A 19 -4.18 2.36 9.75
N GLY A 20 -4.53 2.16 8.48
CA GLY A 20 -5.93 2.10 8.01
C GLY A 20 -6.68 3.44 8.03
N GLN A 21 -6.01 4.54 8.36
CA GLN A 21 -6.58 5.89 8.41
C GLN A 21 -6.84 6.47 7.01
N GLN A 22 -6.25 5.87 5.97
CA GLN A 22 -6.40 6.28 4.58
C GLN A 22 -6.31 5.07 3.65
N LYS A 23 -7.23 4.96 2.69
CA LYS A 23 -7.11 3.94 1.63
C LYS A 23 -5.97 4.30 0.66
N PRO A 24 -5.18 3.33 0.18
CA PRO A 24 -4.20 3.57 -0.88
C PRO A 24 -4.92 3.95 -2.18
N ASN A 25 -4.30 4.81 -2.98
CA ASN A 25 -4.81 5.11 -4.32
C ASN A 25 -4.37 4.04 -5.32
N VAL A 26 -4.97 4.06 -6.52
CA VAL A 26 -4.67 3.09 -7.59
C VAL A 26 -3.18 3.03 -7.94
N TYR A 27 -2.48 4.17 -7.93
CA TYR A 27 -1.05 4.19 -8.23
C TYR A 27 -0.21 3.43 -7.18
N VAL A 28 -0.51 3.63 -5.89
CA VAL A 28 0.14 2.92 -4.78
C VAL A 28 -0.17 1.42 -4.87
N VAL A 29 -1.42 1.07 -5.16
CA VAL A 29 -1.88 -0.31 -5.35
C VAL A 29 -1.08 -1.03 -6.45
N VAL A 30 -0.98 -0.42 -7.64
CA VAL A 30 -0.22 -1.01 -8.77
C VAL A 30 1.26 -1.18 -8.43
N ARG A 31 1.85 -0.24 -7.67
CA ARG A 31 3.25 -0.33 -7.24
C ARG A 31 3.47 -1.43 -6.22
N LEU A 32 2.54 -1.63 -5.29
CA LEU A 32 2.56 -2.73 -4.33
C LEU A 32 2.49 -4.08 -5.04
N GLN A 33 1.57 -4.26 -5.99
CA GLN A 33 1.47 -5.49 -6.79
C GLN A 33 2.78 -5.82 -7.51
N ARG A 34 3.41 -4.82 -8.13
CA ARG A 34 4.70 -5.00 -8.82
C ARG A 34 5.84 -5.35 -7.86
N LEU A 35 5.86 -4.74 -6.67
CA LEU A 35 6.92 -4.96 -5.68
C LEU A 35 6.84 -6.37 -5.09
N PHE A 36 5.64 -6.82 -4.74
CA PHE A 36 5.43 -8.12 -4.11
C PHE A 36 5.19 -9.24 -5.12
N GLN A 37 5.03 -8.92 -6.41
CA GLN A 37 4.67 -9.86 -7.47
C GLN A 37 3.41 -10.68 -7.13
N LYS A 38 2.47 -10.05 -6.44
CA LYS A 38 1.21 -10.64 -6.00
C LYS A 38 0.03 -9.89 -6.59
N ASP A 39 -1.07 -10.62 -6.79
CA ASP A 39 -2.33 -9.98 -7.11
C ASP A 39 -2.80 -9.09 -5.95
N ILE A 40 -3.56 -8.04 -6.27
CA ILE A 40 -4.04 -7.12 -5.23
C ILE A 40 -5.02 -7.80 -4.29
N SER A 41 -5.78 -8.80 -4.75
CA SER A 41 -6.68 -9.57 -3.90
C SER A 41 -5.95 -10.32 -2.77
N GLU A 42 -4.71 -10.77 -3.02
CA GLU A 42 -3.85 -11.41 -2.02
C GLU A 42 -3.21 -10.41 -1.04
N ILE A 43 -3.08 -9.14 -1.44
CA ILE A 43 -2.52 -8.07 -0.61
C ILE A 43 -3.61 -7.40 0.21
N MET A 44 -4.82 -7.32 -0.34
CA MET A 44 -6.00 -6.68 0.26
C MET A 44 -6.89 -7.69 0.99
N GLU A 45 -6.34 -8.81 1.46
CA GLU A 45 -7.07 -9.78 2.28
C GLU A 45 -7.95 -9.03 3.29
N GLU A 46 -9.26 -9.34 3.27
CA GLU A 46 -10.26 -8.60 4.02
C GLU A 46 -9.80 -8.50 5.48
N TYR A 47 -9.74 -7.26 5.99
CA TYR A 47 -9.85 -7.04 7.43
C TYR A 47 -11.26 -7.46 7.84
N THR A 48 -11.51 -8.77 7.88
CA THR A 48 -12.70 -9.35 8.50
C THR A 48 -12.41 -9.34 10.00
N GLU A 49 -13.06 -8.42 10.71
CA GLU A 49 -13.22 -8.50 12.17
C GLU A 49 -13.96 -9.79 12.57
#